data_AF-A0AAN5IFH3-F1
#
_entry.id   AF-A0AAN5IFH3-F1
#
_cell.length_a   1.000
_cell.length_b   1.000
_cell.length_c   1.000
_cell.angle_alpha   90.00
_cell.angle_beta   90.00
_cell.angle_gamma   90.00
#
_symmetry.space_group_name_H-M   'P 1'
#
loop_
_entity.id
_entity.type
_entity.pdbx_description
1 polymer ?
#
loop_
_entity_poly.entity_id
_entity_poly.type
_entity_poly.pdbx_seq_one_letter_code
_entity_poly.pdbx_strand_id
1 'polypeptide(L)'
;SSLPSGFCGLSTKMADRDILNYNLYITGGTLITVFNLALGFTIICHKAIRQQKEYLIYAGCMFFDVLFGLTYLSSGAYRLKIANENTIYPMTTKFGCMMTVHNFLFVYITPGAGILVLITAIDRFIGVFFPTKYIVLRTRYVYFLLFLIFTIPLLGIPVAVLTSKAYNVECDQHAACILSQAVTYQVYLGLRITRILGSLACVLFYVPISIKIFLNVSRASSVAYMATSQNRRLIRMTVTVILVTVNTICLYVVPDIYLLFNPNTPTFAFYLMNMSKGLVNIVIFLVTQKTLRKAIMQSLMAKGAQRSRLISVSNNHEQKTITVTTSRTKKFAMK
;
A
#
# COMPACT_ATOMS: atom_id res chain seq x y z
N SER A 1 -8.59 4.77 49.03
CA SER A 1 -8.25 4.28 47.69
C SER A 1 -7.36 5.31 47.01
N SER A 2 -6.05 5.13 47.09
CA SER A 2 -5.09 5.97 46.37
C SER A 2 -5.30 5.76 44.87
N LEU A 3 -5.73 6.81 44.17
CA LEU A 3 -5.69 6.83 42.71
C LEU A 3 -4.23 6.59 42.29
N PRO A 4 -3.96 5.65 41.38
CA PRO A 4 -2.60 5.42 40.91
C PRO A 4 -2.05 6.73 40.34
N SER A 5 -0.85 7.12 40.79
CA SER A 5 -0.09 8.23 40.25
C SER A 5 0.00 8.08 38.73
N GLY A 6 -0.64 8.99 37.99
CA GLY A 6 -0.77 8.92 36.52
C GLY A 6 -2.20 8.85 35.98
N PHE A 7 -3.23 8.89 36.84
CA PHE A 7 -4.62 8.92 36.37
C PHE A 7 -5.00 10.32 35.85
N CYS A 8 -4.98 10.49 34.53
CA CYS A 8 -5.22 11.75 33.80
C CYS A 8 -6.69 12.21 33.76
N GLY A 9 -7.61 11.56 34.49
CA GLY A 9 -9.04 11.84 34.44
C GLY A 9 -9.81 11.03 33.37
N LEU A 10 -11.13 11.23 33.34
CA LEU A 10 -12.08 10.51 32.50
C LEU A 10 -12.71 11.46 31.48
N SER A 11 -12.95 10.97 30.26
CA SER A 11 -13.57 11.73 29.18
C SER A 11 -15.03 11.37 28.93
N THR A 12 -15.56 11.64 27.74
CA THR A 12 -16.92 11.26 27.33
C THR A 12 -17.09 9.74 27.19
N LYS A 13 -18.35 9.27 27.34
CA LYS A 13 -18.73 7.88 27.09
C LYS A 13 -18.51 7.49 25.64
N MET A 14 -18.16 6.22 25.41
CA MET A 14 -18.17 5.65 24.06
C MET A 14 -19.57 5.60 23.47
N ALA A 15 -19.66 5.86 22.17
CA ALA A 15 -20.87 5.57 21.41
C ALA A 15 -20.75 4.18 20.77
N ASP A 16 -21.84 3.39 20.76
CA ASP A 16 -21.86 2.06 20.12
C ASP A 16 -21.43 2.09 18.65
N ARG A 17 -21.64 3.23 17.98
CA ARG A 17 -21.21 3.48 16.59
C ARG A 17 -19.69 3.40 16.41
N ASP A 18 -18.91 3.61 17.47
CA ASP A 18 -17.45 3.56 17.43
C ASP A 18 -16.91 2.13 17.31
N ILE A 19 -17.63 1.13 17.86
CA ILE A 19 -17.21 -0.28 17.82
C ILE A 19 -17.28 -0.82 16.39
N LEU A 20 -18.38 -0.55 15.68
CA LEU A 20 -18.54 -0.93 14.27
C LEU A 20 -17.41 -0.34 13.42
N ASN A 21 -17.08 0.91 13.69
CA ASN A 21 -16.02 1.65 13.01
C ASN A 21 -14.65 0.98 13.19
N TYR A 22 -14.32 0.51 14.41
CA TYR A 22 -13.06 -0.19 14.68
C TYR A 22 -13.00 -1.57 14.02
N ASN A 23 -14.11 -2.30 14.00
CA ASN A 23 -14.20 -3.58 13.29
C ASN A 23 -13.97 -3.42 11.77
N LEU A 24 -14.47 -2.34 11.17
CA LEU A 24 -14.22 -2.01 9.76
C LEU A 24 -12.74 -1.73 9.50
N TYR A 25 -12.04 -1.03 10.41
CA TYR A 25 -10.60 -0.77 10.27
C TYR A 25 -9.79 -2.06 10.37
N ILE A 26 -10.12 -2.94 11.32
CA ILE A 26 -9.46 -4.23 11.48
C ILE A 26 -9.67 -5.09 10.23
N THR A 27 -10.91 -5.23 9.78
CA THR A 27 -11.26 -6.09 8.65
C THR A 27 -10.66 -5.55 7.35
N GLY A 28 -10.86 -4.26 7.07
CA GLY A 28 -10.33 -3.62 5.87
C GLY A 28 -8.80 -3.55 5.84
N GLY A 29 -8.18 -3.20 6.98
CA GLY A 29 -6.73 -3.21 7.13
C GLY A 29 -6.14 -4.60 6.89
N THR A 30 -6.75 -5.65 7.45
CA THR A 30 -6.33 -7.05 7.25
C THR A 30 -6.40 -7.45 5.78
N LEU A 31 -7.52 -7.16 5.10
CA LEU A 31 -7.68 -7.48 3.68
C LEU A 31 -6.61 -6.78 2.84
N ILE A 32 -6.40 -5.48 3.04
CA ILE A 32 -5.39 -4.70 2.32
C ILE A 32 -4.00 -5.32 2.52
N THR A 33 -3.63 -5.61 3.77
CA THR A 33 -2.33 -6.20 4.11
C THR A 33 -2.14 -7.57 3.46
N VAL A 34 -3.09 -8.49 3.63
CA VAL A 34 -2.96 -9.87 3.12
C VAL A 34 -2.87 -9.90 1.60
N PHE A 35 -3.76 -9.18 0.89
CA PHE A 35 -3.76 -9.18 -0.57
C PHE A 35 -2.53 -8.50 -1.15
N ASN A 36 -2.14 -7.32 -0.65
CA ASN A 36 -0.94 -6.65 -1.17
C ASN A 36 0.34 -7.42 -0.85
N LEU A 37 0.43 -8.07 0.32
CA LEU A 37 1.57 -8.93 0.65
C LEU A 37 1.66 -10.12 -0.32
N ALA A 38 0.54 -10.79 -0.61
CA ALA A 38 0.49 -11.90 -1.56
C ALA A 38 0.88 -11.48 -2.99
N LEU A 39 0.39 -10.33 -3.45
CA LEU A 39 0.74 -9.78 -4.77
C LEU A 39 2.22 -9.37 -4.85
N GLY A 40 2.70 -8.66 -3.83
CA GLY A 40 4.11 -8.24 -3.73
C GLY A 40 5.05 -9.45 -3.70
N PHE A 41 4.72 -10.46 -2.89
CA PHE A 41 5.47 -11.72 -2.82
C PHE A 41 5.53 -12.43 -4.17
N THR A 42 4.40 -12.48 -4.89
CA THR A 42 4.36 -13.07 -6.25
C THR A 42 5.31 -12.36 -7.20
N ILE A 43 5.38 -11.03 -7.18
CA ILE A 43 6.29 -10.24 -8.02
C ILE A 43 7.76 -10.53 -7.66
N ILE A 44 8.09 -10.60 -6.36
CA ILE A 44 9.46 -10.78 -5.88
C ILE A 44 9.98 -12.19 -6.18
N CYS A 45 9.13 -13.21 -6.04
CA CYS A 45 9.51 -14.61 -6.28
C CYS A 45 9.64 -14.95 -7.77
N HIS A 46 8.90 -14.28 -8.66
CA HIS A 46 8.98 -14.56 -10.09
C HIS A 46 10.14 -13.80 -10.77
N LYS A 47 11.25 -14.50 -11.03
CA LYS A 47 12.48 -13.92 -11.65
C LYS A 47 12.20 -13.12 -12.94
N ALA A 48 11.33 -13.63 -13.81
CA ALA A 48 10.98 -12.97 -15.07
C ALA A 48 10.22 -11.64 -14.89
N ILE A 49 9.41 -11.52 -13.83
CA ILE A 49 8.66 -10.31 -13.50
C ILE A 49 9.58 -9.32 -12.78
N ARG A 50 10.38 -9.79 -11.81
CA ARG A 50 11.30 -8.95 -11.04
C ARG A 50 12.36 -8.23 -11.89
N GLN A 51 12.77 -8.80 -13.02
CA GLN A 51 13.73 -8.15 -13.94
C GLN A 51 13.13 -6.92 -14.64
N GLN A 52 11.82 -6.74 -14.62
CA GLN A 52 11.13 -5.65 -15.27
C GLN A 52 10.92 -4.51 -14.26
N LYS A 53 11.59 -3.38 -14.50
CA LYS A 53 11.66 -2.17 -13.65
C LYS A 53 10.28 -1.72 -13.13
N GLU A 54 9.28 -1.81 -13.98
CA GLU A 54 7.90 -1.37 -13.75
C GLU A 54 7.22 -2.18 -12.66
N TYR A 55 7.41 -3.50 -12.66
CA TYR A 55 6.85 -4.37 -11.64
C TYR A 55 7.55 -4.18 -10.30
N LEU A 56 8.81 -3.76 -10.30
CA LEU A 56 9.54 -3.47 -9.06
C LEU A 56 9.03 -2.19 -8.40
N ILE A 57 8.67 -1.16 -9.19
CA ILE A 57 7.94 0.01 -8.70
C ILE A 57 6.58 -0.40 -8.11
N TYR A 58 5.82 -1.26 -8.81
CA TYR A 58 4.54 -1.75 -8.29
C TYR A 58 4.68 -2.57 -7.00
N ALA A 59 5.74 -3.37 -6.87
CA ALA A 59 6.04 -4.07 -5.62
C ALA A 59 6.30 -3.07 -4.48
N GLY A 60 6.99 -1.95 -4.77
CA GLY A 60 7.12 -0.84 -3.82
C GLY A 60 5.78 -0.24 -3.41
N CYS A 61 4.88 0.02 -4.36
CA CYS A 61 3.53 0.50 -4.06
C CYS A 61 2.74 -0.49 -3.20
N MET A 62 2.80 -1.79 -3.52
CA MET A 62 2.14 -2.85 -2.74
C MET A 62 2.69 -2.94 -1.32
N PHE A 63 4.02 -2.82 -1.16
CA PHE A 63 4.64 -2.80 0.16
C PHE A 63 4.20 -1.56 0.96
N PHE A 64 4.08 -0.41 0.32
CA PHE A 64 3.52 0.78 0.96
C PHE A 64 2.05 0.57 1.37
N ASP A 65 1.24 -0.04 0.51
CA ASP A 65 -0.16 -0.38 0.83
C ASP A 65 -0.25 -1.42 1.97
N VAL A 66 0.75 -2.30 2.14
CA VAL A 66 0.87 -3.18 3.32
C VAL A 66 1.08 -2.36 4.59
N LEU A 67 2.01 -1.39 4.60
CA LEU A 67 2.22 -0.49 5.74
C LEU A 67 0.96 0.31 6.05
N PHE A 68 0.26 0.77 5.00
CA PHE A 68 -1.01 1.45 5.12
C PHE A 68 -2.06 0.55 5.80
N GLY A 69 -2.26 -0.69 5.33
CA GLY A 69 -3.18 -1.65 5.95
C GLY A 69 -2.83 -1.99 7.40
N LEU A 70 -1.54 -2.17 7.71
CA LEU A 70 -1.05 -2.43 9.07
C LEU A 70 -1.33 -1.25 10.01
N THR A 71 -1.28 -0.02 9.51
CA THR A 71 -1.61 1.17 10.29
C THR A 71 -3.08 1.18 10.73
N TYR A 72 -4.01 0.89 9.81
CA TYR A 72 -5.44 0.84 10.14
C TYR A 72 -5.77 -0.37 11.00
N LEU A 73 -5.15 -1.53 10.74
CA LEU A 73 -5.30 -2.73 11.56
C LEU A 73 -4.85 -2.49 13.00
N SER A 74 -3.64 -1.95 13.19
CA SER A 74 -3.11 -1.65 14.53
C SER A 74 -3.92 -0.57 15.24
N SER A 75 -4.34 0.49 14.53
CA SER A 75 -5.18 1.54 15.11
C SER A 75 -6.56 1.01 15.52
N GLY A 76 -7.19 0.19 14.68
CA GLY A 76 -8.49 -0.43 14.98
C GLY A 76 -8.40 -1.39 16.16
N ALA A 77 -7.39 -2.27 16.19
CA ALA A 77 -7.17 -3.21 17.28
C ALA A 77 -6.90 -2.50 18.62
N TYR A 78 -6.07 -1.47 18.61
CA TYR A 78 -5.77 -0.67 19.81
C TYR A 78 -7.02 0.03 20.35
N ARG A 79 -7.80 0.68 19.49
CA ARG A 79 -9.03 1.38 19.91
C ARG A 79 -10.13 0.43 20.36
N LEU A 80 -10.27 -0.72 19.70
CA LEU A 80 -11.21 -1.76 20.12
C LEU A 80 -10.84 -2.33 21.49
N LYS A 81 -9.54 -2.54 21.76
CA LYS A 81 -9.07 -2.98 23.09
C LYS A 81 -9.48 -1.98 24.18
N ILE A 82 -9.17 -0.70 23.98
CA ILE A 82 -9.53 0.36 24.93
C ILE A 82 -11.05 0.42 25.12
N ALA A 83 -11.80 0.19 24.04
CA ALA A 83 -13.26 0.15 24.06
C ALA A 83 -13.87 -0.99 24.85
N ASN A 84 -13.25 -2.15 24.82
CA ASN A 84 -13.72 -3.30 25.59
C ASN A 84 -13.32 -3.18 27.07
N GLU A 85 -12.19 -2.54 27.37
CA GLU A 85 -11.68 -2.42 28.74
C GLU A 85 -12.30 -1.27 29.54
N ASN A 86 -12.84 -0.24 28.88
CA ASN A 86 -13.29 0.98 29.56
C ASN A 86 -14.67 1.42 29.04
N THR A 87 -15.56 1.76 29.97
CA THR A 87 -16.86 2.39 29.64
C THR A 87 -16.71 3.85 29.19
N ILE A 88 -15.59 4.48 29.55
CA ILE A 88 -15.24 5.87 29.29
C ILE A 88 -13.79 5.93 28.82
N TYR A 89 -13.48 6.76 27.81
CA TYR A 89 -12.10 6.91 27.38
C TYR A 89 -11.25 7.56 28.47
N PRO A 90 -10.15 6.91 28.91
CA PRO A 90 -9.19 7.59 29.77
C PRO A 90 -8.50 8.71 29.00
N MET A 91 -8.10 9.75 29.72
CA MET A 91 -7.23 10.79 29.17
C MET A 91 -5.77 10.32 29.20
N THR A 92 -4.94 10.85 28.31
CA THR A 92 -3.52 10.54 28.20
C THR A 92 -2.75 11.76 27.70
N THR A 93 -1.43 11.68 27.74
CA THR A 93 -0.56 12.75 27.24
C THR A 93 -0.36 12.63 25.73
N LYS A 94 -0.09 13.76 25.08
CA LYS A 94 0.21 13.80 23.65
C LYS A 94 1.40 12.90 23.29
N PHE A 95 2.46 12.93 24.11
CA PHE A 95 3.60 12.03 23.95
C PHE A 95 3.20 10.56 24.11
N GLY A 96 2.38 10.22 25.10
CA GLY A 96 1.84 8.88 25.28
C GLY A 96 1.11 8.36 24.04
N CYS A 97 0.29 9.22 23.42
CA CYS A 97 -0.36 8.88 22.16
C CYS A 97 0.63 8.71 20.99
N MET A 98 1.63 9.59 20.86
CA MET A 98 2.64 9.49 19.81
C MET A 98 3.43 8.17 19.88
N MET A 99 3.67 7.67 21.09
CA MET A 99 4.42 6.43 21.31
C MET A 99 3.67 5.15 20.92
N THR A 100 2.41 5.24 20.52
CA THR A 100 1.66 4.09 20.00
C THR A 100 2.11 3.70 18.59
N VAL A 101 2.15 2.40 18.31
CA VAL A 101 2.67 1.84 17.04
C VAL A 101 1.96 2.42 15.82
N HIS A 102 0.62 2.54 15.88
CA HIS A 102 -0.15 3.07 14.75
C HIS A 102 0.14 4.54 14.47
N ASN A 103 0.50 5.35 15.49
CA ASN A 103 0.82 6.76 15.26
C ASN A 103 2.19 6.97 14.63
N PHE A 104 3.18 6.14 14.95
CA PHE A 104 4.43 6.08 14.18
C PHE A 104 4.17 5.79 12.70
N LEU A 105 3.33 4.79 12.42
CA LEU A 105 2.98 4.44 11.05
C LEU A 105 2.14 5.53 10.37
N PHE A 106 1.22 6.19 11.08
CA PHE A 106 0.45 7.31 10.52
C PHE A 106 1.34 8.50 10.15
N VAL A 107 2.30 8.87 10.99
CA VAL A 107 3.29 9.91 10.68
C VAL A 107 4.10 9.54 9.44
N TYR A 108 4.41 8.25 9.28
CA TYR A 108 5.15 7.74 8.12
C TYR A 108 4.32 7.75 6.83
N ILE A 109 3.16 7.10 6.82
CA ILE A 109 2.36 6.90 5.60
C ILE A 109 1.70 8.19 5.10
N THR A 110 1.44 9.17 5.99
CA THR A 110 0.71 10.39 5.60
C THR A 110 1.46 11.16 4.50
N PRO A 111 2.67 11.69 4.71
CA PRO A 111 3.45 12.32 3.65
C PRO A 111 3.95 11.29 2.63
N GLY A 112 4.23 10.05 3.05
CA GLY A 112 4.72 8.97 2.18
C GLY A 112 3.79 8.67 1.02
N ALA A 113 2.47 8.75 1.23
CA ALA A 113 1.49 8.53 0.17
C ALA A 113 1.60 9.56 -0.97
N GLY A 114 1.82 10.83 -0.64
CA GLY A 114 2.01 11.89 -1.64
C GLY A 114 3.34 11.74 -2.39
N ILE A 115 4.43 11.46 -1.65
CA ILE A 115 5.77 11.24 -2.21
C ILE A 115 5.80 10.04 -3.15
N LEU A 116 5.17 8.92 -2.76
CA LEU A 116 5.05 7.72 -3.58
C LEU A 116 4.39 8.02 -4.93
N VAL A 117 3.25 8.72 -4.93
CA VAL A 117 2.51 9.03 -6.16
C VAL A 117 3.32 10.00 -7.04
N LEU A 118 4.03 10.96 -6.44
CA LEU A 118 4.88 11.90 -7.18
C LEU A 118 6.06 11.21 -7.87
N ILE A 119 6.80 10.39 -7.13
CA ILE A 119 7.97 9.69 -7.68
C ILE A 119 7.53 8.67 -8.75
N THR A 120 6.41 7.99 -8.55
CA THR A 120 5.85 7.08 -9.58
C THR A 120 5.39 7.84 -10.83
N ALA A 121 4.81 9.03 -10.68
CA ALA A 121 4.46 9.89 -11.82
C ALA A 121 5.71 10.35 -12.60
N ILE A 122 6.79 10.73 -11.90
CA ILE A 122 8.07 11.10 -12.53
C ILE A 122 8.68 9.92 -13.29
N ASP A 123 8.72 8.73 -12.68
CA ASP A 123 9.22 7.52 -13.35
C ASP A 123 8.44 7.22 -14.63
N ARG A 124 7.10 7.34 -14.61
CA ARG A 124 6.27 7.19 -15.80
C ARG A 124 6.50 8.29 -16.83
N PHE A 125 6.66 9.54 -16.40
CA PHE A 125 6.98 10.66 -17.27
C PHE A 125 8.27 10.38 -18.06
N ILE A 126 9.33 9.95 -17.38
CA ILE A 126 10.61 9.60 -18.02
C ILE A 126 10.42 8.43 -19.00
N GLY A 127 9.66 7.40 -18.61
CA GLY A 127 9.37 6.25 -19.48
C GLY A 127 8.63 6.60 -20.77
N VAL A 128 7.70 7.56 -20.72
CA VAL A 128 6.88 7.97 -21.87
C VAL A 128 7.61 9.00 -22.75
N PHE A 129 8.32 9.95 -22.15
CA PHE A 129 8.99 11.01 -22.91
C PHE A 129 10.34 10.57 -23.48
N PHE A 130 11.08 9.69 -22.79
CA PHE A 130 12.42 9.27 -23.15
C PHE A 130 12.57 7.73 -23.15
N PRO A 131 11.80 7.00 -23.98
CA PRO A 131 11.74 5.54 -23.95
C PRO A 131 13.10 4.88 -24.18
N THR A 132 13.93 5.40 -25.10
CA THR A 132 15.26 4.86 -25.39
C THR A 132 16.19 4.95 -24.17
N LYS A 133 16.22 6.12 -23.51
CA LYS A 133 16.99 6.31 -22.27
C LYS A 133 16.43 5.44 -21.14
N TYR A 134 15.11 5.33 -21.06
CA TYR A 134 14.43 4.53 -20.03
C TYR A 134 14.73 3.04 -20.14
N ILE A 135 14.82 2.49 -21.36
CA ILE A 135 15.19 1.08 -21.58
C ILE A 135 16.64 0.83 -21.14
N VAL A 136 17.56 1.73 -21.45
CA VAL A 136 19.00 1.62 -21.11
C VAL A 136 19.27 1.75 -19.61
N LEU A 137 18.47 2.51 -18.86
CA LEU A 137 18.63 2.67 -17.41
C LEU A 137 18.65 1.31 -16.68
N ARG A 138 19.61 1.05 -15.81
CA ARG A 138 19.66 -0.24 -15.07
C ARG A 138 18.63 -0.29 -13.94
N THR A 139 18.32 -1.49 -13.43
CA THR A 139 17.45 -1.71 -12.27
C THR A 139 17.89 -0.97 -11.00
N ARG A 140 19.19 -0.62 -10.90
CA ARG A 140 19.75 0.23 -9.82
C ARG A 140 18.99 1.55 -9.66
N TYR A 141 18.53 2.14 -10.76
CA TYR A 141 17.71 3.37 -10.73
C TYR A 141 16.40 3.17 -9.95
N VAL A 142 15.72 2.04 -10.14
CA VAL A 142 14.46 1.76 -9.44
C VAL A 142 14.69 1.58 -7.94
N TYR A 143 15.75 0.87 -7.56
CA TYR A 143 16.11 0.72 -6.14
C TYR A 143 16.41 2.08 -5.49
N PHE A 144 17.06 2.98 -6.22
CA PHE A 144 17.28 4.35 -5.75
C PHE A 144 15.96 5.12 -5.58
N LEU A 145 15.03 5.04 -6.53
CA LEU A 145 13.71 5.65 -6.37
C LEU A 145 12.95 5.10 -5.17
N LEU A 146 12.93 3.78 -4.99
CA LEU A 146 12.29 3.13 -3.84
C LEU A 146 12.96 3.57 -2.54
N PHE A 147 14.28 3.65 -2.50
CA PHE A 147 15.01 4.17 -1.35
C PHE A 147 14.56 5.58 -1.00
N LEU A 148 14.43 6.50 -1.98
CA LEU A 148 13.91 7.85 -1.73
C LEU A 148 12.48 7.84 -1.18
N ILE A 149 11.59 7.05 -1.81
CA ILE A 149 10.18 6.92 -1.40
C ILE A 149 10.07 6.52 0.07
N PHE A 150 10.87 5.54 0.51
CA PHE A 150 10.77 5.03 1.88
C PHE A 150 11.60 5.82 2.90
N THR A 151 12.65 6.53 2.48
CA THR A 151 13.55 7.25 3.41
C THR A 151 13.05 8.64 3.75
N ILE A 152 12.52 9.40 2.78
CA ILE A 152 12.07 10.78 3.02
C ILE A 152 10.99 10.86 4.12
N PRO A 153 9.95 10.00 4.15
CA PRO A 153 8.93 10.05 5.19
C PRO A 153 9.46 9.66 6.58
N LEU A 154 10.57 8.91 6.69
CA LEU A 154 11.18 8.58 7.99
C LEU A 154 11.64 9.83 8.73
N LEU A 155 12.00 10.91 8.02
CA LEU A 155 12.41 12.18 8.63
C LEU A 155 11.27 12.84 9.42
N GLY A 156 10.00 12.52 9.12
CA GLY A 156 8.85 13.05 9.86
C GLY A 156 8.72 12.47 11.28
N ILE A 157 9.21 11.24 11.50
CA ILE A 157 9.10 10.55 12.80
C ILE A 157 9.89 11.27 13.90
N PRO A 158 11.20 11.54 13.79
CA PRO A 158 11.94 12.23 14.86
C PRO A 158 11.37 13.61 15.13
N VAL A 159 10.92 14.35 14.10
CA VAL A 159 10.26 15.66 14.27
C VAL A 159 8.97 15.52 15.09
N ALA A 160 8.12 14.53 14.77
CA ALA A 160 6.90 14.26 15.52
C ALA A 160 7.18 13.85 16.98
N VAL A 161 8.18 13.01 17.21
CA VAL A 161 8.57 12.56 18.57
C VAL A 161 9.12 13.71 19.39
N LEU A 162 10.07 14.48 18.85
CA LEU A 162 10.70 15.59 19.57
C LEU A 162 9.70 16.68 19.94
N THR A 163 8.81 17.04 19.01
CA THR A 163 7.79 18.06 19.26
C THR A 163 6.72 17.58 20.25
N SER A 164 6.35 16.30 20.23
CA SER A 164 5.36 15.73 21.15
C SER A 164 5.92 15.52 22.55
N LYS A 165 7.24 15.29 22.69
CA LYS A 165 7.92 15.12 23.98
C LYS A 165 7.78 16.34 24.89
N ALA A 166 7.70 17.55 24.32
CA ALA A 166 7.46 18.78 25.08
C ALA A 166 6.12 18.77 25.85
N TYR A 167 5.16 17.94 25.42
CA TYR A 167 3.81 17.82 25.99
C TYR A 167 3.61 16.48 26.72
N ASN A 168 4.64 15.99 27.43
CA ASN A 168 4.57 14.72 28.16
C ASN A 168 3.94 14.84 29.56
N VAL A 169 3.56 16.05 29.99
CA VAL A 169 2.99 16.30 31.32
C VAL A 169 1.49 16.62 31.23
N GLU A 170 1.04 17.19 30.12
CA GLU A 170 -0.34 17.61 29.91
C GLU A 170 -1.22 16.41 29.51
N CYS A 171 -2.22 16.13 30.34
CA CYS A 171 -3.17 15.03 30.22
C CYS A 171 -4.46 15.48 29.48
N ASP A 172 -4.33 16.04 28.28
CA ASP A 172 -5.43 16.69 27.57
C ASP A 172 -5.93 15.91 26.33
N GLN A 173 -5.38 14.72 26.08
CA GLN A 173 -5.70 13.92 24.89
C GLN A 173 -6.54 12.69 25.22
N HIS A 174 -7.45 12.32 24.32
CA HIS A 174 -8.22 11.07 24.46
C HIS A 174 -7.32 9.85 24.19
N ALA A 175 -7.45 8.78 24.99
CA ALA A 175 -6.68 7.55 24.79
C ALA A 175 -6.99 6.79 23.48
N ALA A 176 -8.01 7.20 22.71
CA ALA A 176 -8.20 6.74 21.34
C ALA A 176 -7.02 7.10 20.42
N CYS A 177 -6.20 8.08 20.82
CA CYS A 177 -4.93 8.44 20.21
C CYS A 177 -5.00 8.55 18.68
N ILE A 178 -5.85 9.47 18.22
CA ILE A 178 -5.92 9.85 16.81
C ILE A 178 -4.67 10.68 16.47
N LEU A 179 -4.20 10.63 15.21
CA LEU A 179 -2.98 11.33 14.80
C LEU A 179 -2.99 12.82 15.17
N SER A 180 -4.12 13.52 15.01
CA SER A 180 -4.26 14.94 15.37
C SER A 180 -4.06 15.22 16.86
N GLN A 181 -4.33 14.23 17.71
CA GLN A 181 -4.12 14.29 19.17
C GLN A 181 -2.70 13.86 19.55
N ALA A 182 -2.05 13.04 18.73
CA ALA A 182 -0.71 12.51 18.99
C ALA A 182 0.41 13.48 18.62
N VAL A 183 0.22 14.36 17.63
CA VAL A 183 1.25 15.31 17.19
C VAL A 183 0.81 16.76 17.42
N THR A 184 1.75 17.71 17.39
CA THR A 184 1.42 19.14 17.42
C THR A 184 0.65 19.55 16.17
N TYR A 185 -0.16 20.60 16.26
CA TYR A 185 -0.98 21.07 15.14
C TYR A 185 -0.12 21.41 13.91
N GLN A 186 1.05 22.03 14.11
CA GLN A 186 1.96 22.38 13.02
C GLN A 186 2.53 21.16 12.30
N VAL A 187 2.92 20.13 13.06
CA VAL A 187 3.40 18.87 12.47
C VAL A 187 2.26 18.16 11.73
N TYR A 188 1.08 18.09 12.34
CA TYR A 188 -0.10 17.50 11.70
C TYR A 188 -0.42 18.16 10.36
N LEU A 189 -0.45 19.50 10.35
CA LEU A 189 -0.69 20.30 9.16
C LEU A 189 0.41 20.08 8.11
N GLY A 190 1.68 20.09 8.52
CA GLY A 190 2.82 19.81 7.64
C GLY A 190 2.71 18.45 6.95
N LEU A 191 2.46 17.37 7.71
CA LEU A 191 2.27 16.02 7.16
C LEU A 191 1.15 15.99 6.11
N ARG A 192 0.03 16.68 6.37
CA ARG A 192 -1.10 16.77 5.45
C ARG A 192 -0.80 17.60 4.20
N ILE A 193 -0.17 18.76 4.35
CA ILE A 193 0.19 19.64 3.24
C ILE A 193 1.18 18.94 2.31
N THR A 194 2.22 18.27 2.85
CA THR A 194 3.17 17.50 2.03
C THR A 194 2.47 16.46 1.17
N ARG A 195 1.48 15.75 1.74
CA ARG A 195 0.67 14.78 1.01
C ARG A 195 -0.16 15.42 -0.11
N ILE A 196 -0.85 16.53 0.19
CA ILE A 196 -1.69 17.25 -0.78
C ILE A 196 -0.84 17.80 -1.91
N LEU A 197 0.24 18.52 -1.60
CA LEU A 197 1.16 19.09 -2.60
C LEU A 197 1.79 18.01 -3.46
N GLY A 198 2.27 16.92 -2.84
CA GLY A 198 2.85 15.79 -3.59
C GLY A 198 1.85 15.18 -4.57
N SER A 199 0.60 14.99 -4.14
CA SER A 199 -0.45 14.40 -4.99
C SER A 199 -0.93 15.35 -6.09
N LEU A 200 -1.05 16.66 -5.81
CA LEU A 200 -1.42 17.67 -6.81
C LEU A 200 -0.30 17.88 -7.84
N ALA A 201 0.96 17.88 -7.42
CA ALA A 201 2.10 17.96 -8.34
C ALA A 201 2.11 16.82 -9.36
N CYS A 202 1.53 15.65 -9.03
CA CYS A 202 1.39 14.56 -9.98
C CYS A 202 0.50 14.89 -11.18
N VAL A 203 -0.52 15.74 -11.00
CA VAL A 203 -1.43 16.15 -12.07
C VAL A 203 -0.66 16.85 -13.19
N LEU A 204 0.34 17.66 -12.83
CA LEU A 204 1.23 18.34 -13.78
C LEU A 204 2.03 17.36 -14.66
N PHE A 205 2.31 16.16 -14.17
CA PHE A 205 2.96 15.10 -14.96
C PHE A 205 1.96 14.28 -15.78
N TYR A 206 0.76 14.00 -15.24
CA TYR A 206 -0.19 13.13 -15.95
C TYR A 206 -0.87 13.78 -17.16
N VAL A 207 -1.07 15.10 -17.15
CA VAL A 207 -1.58 15.83 -18.32
C VAL A 207 -0.68 15.64 -19.55
N PRO A 208 0.62 15.97 -19.52
CA PRO A 208 1.51 15.78 -20.67
C PRO A 208 1.73 14.30 -21.01
N ILE A 209 1.73 13.39 -20.03
CA ILE A 209 1.77 11.94 -20.28
C ILE A 209 0.56 11.50 -21.11
N SER A 210 -0.64 11.94 -20.73
CA SER A 210 -1.89 11.55 -21.40
C SER A 210 -1.95 12.08 -22.83
N ILE A 211 -1.57 13.34 -23.04
CA ILE A 211 -1.47 13.95 -24.37
C ILE A 211 -0.50 13.16 -25.25
N LYS A 212 0.71 12.86 -24.76
CA LYS A 212 1.72 12.14 -25.56
C LYS A 212 1.30 10.71 -25.88
N ILE A 213 0.64 10.02 -24.95
CA ILE A 213 0.11 8.67 -25.21
C ILE A 213 -1.02 8.73 -26.24
N PHE A 214 -1.94 9.68 -26.12
CA PHE A 214 -3.03 9.85 -27.09
C PHE A 214 -2.47 10.10 -28.49
N LEU A 215 -1.52 11.04 -28.64
CA LEU A 215 -0.86 11.31 -29.91
C LEU A 215 -0.13 10.08 -30.46
N ASN A 216 0.56 9.31 -29.61
CA ASN A 216 1.24 8.09 -30.02
C ASN A 216 0.27 7.00 -30.48
N VAL A 217 -0.88 6.84 -29.81
CA VAL A 217 -1.92 5.87 -30.21
C VAL A 217 -2.55 6.28 -31.54
N SER A 218 -2.89 7.56 -31.71
CA SER A 218 -3.47 8.09 -32.94
C SER A 218 -2.52 8.03 -34.13
N ARG A 219 -1.20 8.04 -33.90
CA ARG A 219 -0.17 7.84 -34.94
C ARG A 219 0.14 6.36 -35.18
N ALA A 220 0.03 5.51 -34.15
CA ALA A 220 0.28 4.08 -34.27
C ALA A 220 -0.84 3.32 -35.01
N SER A 221 -2.05 3.89 -35.10
CA SER A 221 -3.12 3.33 -35.92
C SER A 221 -2.85 3.40 -37.43
N SER A 222 -1.95 4.30 -37.89
CA SER A 222 -1.62 4.45 -39.30
C SER A 222 -0.36 3.70 -39.75
N VAL A 223 0.54 3.31 -38.84
CA VAL A 223 1.83 2.68 -39.17
C VAL A 223 2.02 1.35 -38.41
N ALA A 224 1.63 0.26 -39.07
CA ALA A 224 2.14 -1.10 -38.95
C ALA A 224 2.07 -1.88 -37.61
N TYR A 225 1.36 -3.00 -37.73
CA TYR A 225 1.10 -4.17 -36.87
C TYR A 225 2.26 -4.74 -36.00
N MET A 226 3.53 -4.40 -36.26
CA MET A 226 4.72 -5.02 -35.63
C MET A 226 5.25 -4.28 -34.37
N ALA A 227 4.97 -2.98 -34.20
CA ALA A 227 5.31 -2.23 -32.98
C ALA A 227 4.33 -2.47 -31.79
N THR A 228 3.37 -3.39 -31.96
CA THR A 228 2.15 -3.43 -31.16
C THR A 228 2.30 -4.05 -29.77
N SER A 229 3.13 -5.08 -29.56
CA SER A 229 3.12 -5.81 -28.26
C SER A 229 3.77 -5.02 -27.11
N GLN A 230 4.93 -4.42 -27.36
CA GLN A 230 5.65 -3.56 -26.40
C GLN A 230 4.90 -2.25 -26.14
N ASN A 231 4.39 -1.58 -27.20
CA ASN A 231 3.58 -0.36 -27.02
C ASN A 231 2.26 -0.64 -26.30
N ARG A 232 1.53 -1.73 -26.63
CA ARG A 232 0.30 -2.10 -25.90
C ARG A 232 0.57 -2.38 -24.43
N ARG A 233 1.73 -2.97 -24.12
CA ARG A 233 2.16 -3.19 -22.73
C ARG A 233 2.41 -1.87 -22.02
N LEU A 234 3.18 -0.95 -22.62
CA LEU A 234 3.47 0.37 -22.07
C LEU A 234 2.19 1.19 -21.85
N ILE A 235 1.27 1.20 -22.82
CA ILE A 235 -0.05 1.84 -22.69
C ILE A 235 -0.83 1.25 -21.51
N ARG A 236 -0.92 -0.08 -21.39
CA ARG A 236 -1.68 -0.72 -20.31
C ARG A 236 -1.11 -0.38 -18.93
N MET A 237 0.20 -0.26 -18.83
CA MET A 237 0.88 0.15 -17.60
C MET A 237 0.60 1.59 -17.27
N THR A 238 0.64 2.50 -18.24
CA THR A 238 0.28 3.89 -17.99
C THR A 238 -1.18 4.03 -17.61
N VAL A 239 -2.11 3.31 -18.26
CA VAL A 239 -3.53 3.27 -17.86
C VAL A 239 -3.69 2.79 -16.42
N THR A 240 -2.96 1.76 -16.02
CA THR A 240 -2.96 1.28 -14.62
C THR A 240 -2.57 2.40 -13.67
N VAL A 241 -1.48 3.11 -13.97
CA VAL A 241 -1.00 4.19 -13.13
C VAL A 241 -2.00 5.34 -13.07
N ILE A 242 -2.57 5.75 -14.21
CA ILE A 242 -3.63 6.78 -14.26
C ILE A 242 -4.82 6.37 -13.39
N LEU A 243 -5.30 5.12 -13.49
CA LEU A 243 -6.39 4.63 -12.66
C LEU A 243 -6.04 4.66 -11.16
N VAL A 244 -4.83 4.25 -10.78
CA VAL A 244 -4.35 4.32 -9.38
C VAL A 244 -4.25 5.77 -8.90
N THR A 245 -3.83 6.69 -9.76
CA THR A 245 -3.75 8.12 -9.42
C THR A 245 -5.14 8.72 -9.28
N VAL A 246 -6.06 8.49 -10.22
CA VAL A 246 -7.44 8.97 -10.13
C VAL A 246 -8.10 8.43 -8.85
N ASN A 247 -7.93 7.14 -8.57
CA ASN A 247 -8.37 6.54 -7.31
C ASN A 247 -7.77 7.27 -6.09
N THR A 248 -6.48 7.60 -6.13
CA THR A 248 -5.83 8.36 -5.05
C THR A 248 -6.38 9.77 -4.91
N ILE A 249 -6.62 10.49 -6.01
CA ILE A 249 -7.15 11.85 -5.95
C ILE A 249 -8.56 11.81 -5.35
N CYS A 250 -9.43 10.93 -5.87
CA CYS A 250 -10.83 10.84 -5.44
C CYS A 250 -10.99 10.32 -4.01
N LEU A 251 -10.31 9.24 -3.64
CA LEU A 251 -10.51 8.57 -2.35
C LEU A 251 -9.55 9.03 -1.25
N TYR A 252 -8.59 9.89 -1.56
CA TYR A 252 -7.56 10.32 -0.60
C TYR A 252 -7.41 11.85 -0.57
N VAL A 253 -7.07 12.47 -1.71
CA VAL A 253 -6.75 13.91 -1.76
C VAL A 253 -8.01 14.78 -1.54
N VAL A 254 -9.12 14.44 -2.19
CA VAL A 254 -10.38 15.18 -2.05
C VAL A 254 -10.87 15.18 -0.58
N PRO A 255 -10.95 14.03 0.11
CA PRO A 255 -11.21 14.00 1.55
C PRO A 255 -10.27 14.88 2.38
N ASP A 256 -8.98 14.88 2.07
CA ASP A 256 -7.98 15.66 2.82
C ASP A 256 -8.12 17.17 2.62
N ILE A 257 -8.40 17.62 1.39
CA ILE A 257 -8.69 19.03 1.10
C ILE A 257 -9.95 19.45 1.85
N TYR A 258 -10.99 18.61 1.84
CA TYR A 258 -12.22 18.90 2.58
C TYR A 258 -11.97 19.02 4.10
N LEU A 259 -11.20 18.09 4.67
CA LEU A 259 -10.83 18.11 6.09
C LEU A 259 -9.86 19.24 6.46
N LEU A 260 -9.18 19.84 5.49
CA LEU A 260 -8.36 21.03 5.72
C LEU A 260 -9.25 22.26 5.97
N PHE A 261 -10.35 22.40 5.23
CA PHE A 261 -11.31 23.49 5.39
C PHE A 261 -12.33 23.24 6.51
N ASN A 262 -12.64 21.99 6.82
CA ASN A 262 -13.65 21.62 7.82
C ASN A 262 -13.08 20.69 8.91
N PRO A 263 -12.17 21.18 9.77
CA PRO A 263 -11.45 20.35 10.75
C PRO A 263 -12.37 19.71 11.80
N ASN A 264 -13.55 20.29 12.05
CA ASN A 264 -14.51 19.83 13.06
C ASN A 264 -15.44 18.70 12.58
N THR A 265 -15.36 18.32 11.29
CA THR A 265 -16.25 17.29 10.72
C THR A 265 -15.84 15.91 11.23
N PRO A 266 -16.79 15.04 11.65
CA PRO A 266 -16.47 13.67 12.05
C PRO A 266 -15.73 12.95 10.92
N THR A 267 -14.51 12.50 11.24
CA THR A 267 -13.51 12.08 10.25
C THR A 267 -13.66 10.63 9.80
N PHE A 268 -14.55 9.84 10.42
CA PHE A 268 -14.62 8.39 10.18
C PHE A 268 -14.94 8.04 8.72
N ALA A 269 -15.93 8.68 8.11
CA ALA A 269 -16.30 8.41 6.71
C ALA A 269 -15.13 8.68 5.76
N PHE A 270 -14.38 9.76 6.00
CA PHE A 270 -13.18 10.09 5.21
C PHE A 270 -12.03 9.11 5.46
N TYR A 271 -11.86 8.62 6.69
CA TYR A 271 -10.90 7.55 6.95
C TYR A 271 -11.30 6.23 6.28
N LEU A 272 -12.59 5.91 6.20
CA LEU A 272 -13.09 4.74 5.48
C LEU A 272 -12.89 4.87 3.96
N MET A 273 -13.11 6.07 3.40
CA MET A 273 -12.76 6.38 2.00
C MET A 273 -11.25 6.19 1.78
N ASN A 274 -10.43 6.73 2.69
CA ASN A 274 -8.99 6.58 2.65
C ASN A 274 -8.57 5.11 2.66
N MET A 275 -9.19 4.28 3.50
CA MET A 275 -8.97 2.84 3.55
C MET A 275 -9.39 2.15 2.25
N SER A 276 -10.54 2.53 1.70
CA SER A 276 -11.10 1.94 0.47
C SER A 276 -10.17 2.09 -0.74
N LYS A 277 -9.32 3.12 -0.76
CA LYS A 277 -8.26 3.28 -1.77
C LYS A 277 -7.42 2.01 -1.93
N GLY A 278 -6.98 1.39 -0.82
CA GLY A 278 -6.11 0.21 -0.86
C GLY A 278 -6.79 -1.00 -1.49
N LEU A 279 -8.09 -1.18 -1.24
CA LEU A 279 -8.90 -2.23 -1.85
C LEU A 279 -9.09 -1.99 -3.35
N VAL A 280 -9.38 -0.75 -3.74
CA VAL A 280 -9.54 -0.38 -5.16
C VAL A 280 -8.21 -0.56 -5.92
N ASN A 281 -7.07 -0.22 -5.31
CA ASN A 281 -5.75 -0.47 -5.91
C ASN A 281 -5.53 -1.95 -6.24
N ILE A 282 -5.89 -2.86 -5.33
CA ILE A 282 -5.81 -4.32 -5.56
C ILE A 282 -6.62 -4.71 -6.79
N VAL A 283 -7.88 -4.24 -6.87
CA VAL A 283 -8.77 -4.52 -8.01
C VAL A 283 -8.16 -3.97 -9.31
N ILE A 284 -7.65 -2.74 -9.31
CA ILE A 284 -7.00 -2.14 -10.47
C ILE A 284 -5.83 -3.01 -10.93
N PHE A 285 -4.92 -3.40 -10.04
CA PHE A 285 -3.78 -4.24 -10.39
C PHE A 285 -4.20 -5.59 -10.97
N LEU A 286 -5.20 -6.26 -10.38
CA LEU A 286 -5.70 -7.53 -10.87
C LEU A 286 -6.37 -7.39 -12.24
N VAL A 287 -7.14 -6.33 -12.48
CA VAL A 287 -7.85 -6.11 -13.75
C VAL A 287 -6.88 -5.75 -14.88
N THR A 288 -5.93 -4.86 -14.62
CA THR A 288 -5.05 -4.33 -15.67
C THR A 288 -3.82 -5.21 -15.94
N GLN A 289 -3.27 -5.91 -14.96
CA GLN A 289 -1.99 -6.63 -15.12
C GLN A 289 -2.17 -8.10 -15.48
N LYS A 290 -2.35 -8.38 -16.78
CA LYS A 290 -2.48 -9.77 -17.30
C LYS A 290 -1.29 -10.68 -16.92
N THR A 291 -0.07 -10.16 -16.95
CA THR A 291 1.15 -10.93 -16.61
C THR A 291 1.13 -11.36 -15.15
N LEU A 292 0.70 -10.47 -14.25
CA LEU A 292 0.56 -10.74 -12.82
C LEU A 292 -0.50 -11.82 -12.58
N ARG A 293 -1.67 -11.70 -13.21
CA ARG A 293 -2.71 -12.75 -13.13
C ARG A 293 -2.21 -14.12 -13.57
N LYS A 294 -1.47 -14.19 -14.68
CA LYS A 294 -0.89 -15.45 -15.16
C LYS A 294 0.08 -16.05 -14.15
N ALA A 295 0.95 -15.24 -13.54
CA ALA A 295 1.87 -15.71 -12.51
C ALA A 295 1.16 -16.18 -11.24
N ILE A 296 0.08 -15.51 -10.84
CA ILE A 296 -0.77 -15.94 -9.73
C ILE A 296 -1.41 -17.30 -10.06
N MET A 297 -2.04 -17.44 -11.23
CA MET A 297 -2.63 -18.72 -11.65
C MET A 297 -1.59 -19.84 -11.71
N GLN A 298 -0.39 -19.57 -12.24
CA GLN A 298 0.71 -20.54 -12.27
C GLN A 298 1.14 -20.95 -10.86
N SER A 299 1.25 -20.00 -9.94
CA SER A 299 1.61 -20.26 -8.54
C SER A 299 0.55 -21.09 -7.82
N LEU A 300 -0.74 -20.85 -8.11
CA LEU A 300 -1.86 -21.62 -7.57
C LEU A 300 -1.90 -23.04 -8.15
N MET A 301 -1.73 -23.18 -9.47
CA MET A 301 -1.71 -24.48 -10.16
C MET A 301 -0.51 -25.33 -9.72
N ALA A 302 0.67 -24.75 -9.55
CA ALA A 302 1.86 -25.47 -9.08
C ALA A 302 1.66 -26.02 -7.66
N LYS A 303 1.04 -25.24 -6.76
CA LYS A 303 0.67 -25.70 -5.41
C LYS A 303 -0.40 -26.80 -5.46
N GLY A 304 -1.39 -26.68 -6.36
CA GLY A 304 -2.40 -27.71 -6.58
C GLY A 304 -1.80 -29.03 -7.05
N ALA A 305 -0.89 -28.98 -8.04
CA ALA A 305 -0.21 -30.15 -8.57
C ALA A 305 0.70 -30.85 -7.54
N GLN A 306 1.41 -30.09 -6.70
CA GLN A 306 2.19 -30.66 -5.59
C GLN A 306 1.28 -31.32 -4.55
N ARG A 307 0.13 -30.72 -4.22
CA ARG A 307 -0.84 -31.29 -3.27
C ARG A 307 -1.43 -32.60 -3.81
N SER A 308 -1.74 -32.70 -5.09
CA SER A 308 -2.23 -33.94 -5.71
C SER A 308 -1.19 -35.07 -5.70
N ARG A 309 0.11 -34.76 -5.88
CA ARG A 309 1.19 -35.76 -5.77
C ARG A 309 1.40 -36.25 -4.33
N LEU A 310 1.27 -35.38 -3.33
CA LEU A 310 1.38 -35.77 -1.91
C LEU A 310 0.23 -36.72 -1.50
N ILE A 311 -0.99 -36.47 -1.97
CA ILE A 311 -2.14 -37.35 -1.70
C ILE A 311 -1.97 -38.72 -2.39
N SER A 312 -1.45 -38.77 -3.63
CA SER A 312 -1.21 -40.06 -4.30
C SER A 312 -0.11 -40.89 -3.62
N VAL A 313 0.90 -40.25 -3.04
CA VAL A 313 1.96 -40.95 -2.28
C VAL A 313 1.44 -41.44 -0.93
N SER A 314 0.58 -40.68 -0.25
CA SER A 314 -0.02 -41.12 1.01
C SER A 314 -0.96 -42.33 0.84
N ASN A 315 -1.76 -42.36 -0.23
CA ASN A 315 -2.65 -43.50 -0.50
C ASN A 315 -1.89 -44.77 -0.94
N ASN A 316 -0.72 -44.63 -1.57
CA ASN A 316 0.10 -45.78 -1.93
C ASN A 316 0.84 -46.40 -0.74
N HIS A 317 0.90 -45.74 0.41
CA HIS A 317 1.57 -46.29 1.59
C HIS A 317 0.71 -47.32 2.37
N GLU A 318 -0.59 -47.44 2.03
CA GLU A 318 -1.48 -48.50 2.52
C GLU A 318 -1.65 -49.69 1.55
N GLN A 319 -1.12 -49.60 0.32
CA GLN A 319 -1.08 -50.73 -0.60
C GLN A 319 0.34 -51.32 -0.69
N LYS A 320 0.53 -52.38 0.09
CA LYS A 320 1.60 -53.38 -0.13
C LYS A 320 1.66 -53.77 -1.62
N THR A 321 2.85 -53.61 -2.18
CA THR A 321 3.45 -54.37 -3.28
C THR A 321 2.63 -54.48 -4.58
N ILE A 322 2.95 -53.62 -5.56
CA ILE A 322 2.90 -54.04 -6.97
C ILE A 322 4.21 -53.63 -7.65
N THR A 323 5.03 -54.64 -7.90
CA THR A 323 6.20 -54.60 -8.78
C THR A 323 5.75 -54.27 -10.20
N VAL A 324 6.25 -53.18 -10.78
CA VAL A 324 6.25 -53.01 -12.24
C VAL A 324 7.67 -52.69 -12.69
N THR A 325 8.37 -53.76 -13.02
CA THR A 325 9.54 -53.76 -13.88
C THR A 325 9.06 -53.46 -15.30
N THR A 326 9.57 -52.41 -15.94
CA THR A 326 9.66 -52.43 -17.41
C THR A 326 10.82 -51.57 -17.88
N SER A 327 11.84 -52.27 -18.38
CA SER A 327 12.97 -51.71 -19.10
C SER A 327 12.51 -51.02 -20.39
N ARG A 328 13.10 -49.86 -20.71
CA ARG A 328 13.61 -49.64 -22.08
C ARG A 328 14.63 -48.51 -22.12
N THR A 329 15.87 -48.94 -22.32
CA THR A 329 16.96 -48.23 -22.98
C THR A 329 16.52 -47.54 -24.27
N LYS A 330 17.00 -46.30 -24.49
CA LYS A 330 17.55 -45.87 -25.79
C LYS A 330 18.49 -44.67 -25.63
N LYS A 331 19.76 -44.92 -25.96
CA LYS A 331 20.82 -43.95 -26.30
C LYS A 331 20.38 -43.06 -27.47
N PHE A 332 20.80 -41.80 -27.47
CA PHE A 332 21.22 -40.98 -28.64
C PHE A 332 21.93 -39.74 -28.05
N ALA A 333 23.26 -39.74 -27.90
CA ALA A 333 24.32 -39.39 -28.87
C ALA A 333 24.41 -37.89 -29.20
N MET A 334 25.57 -37.33 -28.87
CA MET A 334 26.09 -36.00 -29.24
C MET A 334 26.16 -35.80 -30.75
N LYS A 335 25.97 -34.54 -31.17
CA LYS A 335 26.93 -33.85 -32.04
C LYS A 335 27.05 -32.39 -31.60
#